data_AF-K4FTM3-F1
#
_entry.id   AF-K4FTM3-F1
#
_cell.length_a   1.000
_cell.length_b   1.000
_cell.length_c   1.000
_cell.angle_alpha   90.00
_cell.angle_beta   90.00
_cell.angle_gamma   90.00
#
_symmetry.space_group_name_H-M   'P 1'
#
loop_
_entity.id
_entity.type
_entity.pdbx_description
1 polymer ?
#
loop_
_entity_poly.entity_id
_entity_poly.type
_entity_poly.pdbx_seq_one_letter_code
_entity_poly.pdbx_strand_id
1 'polypeptide(L)'
;MMQPRLNPAYKKKEREKKKRSRVNKVLSEIKKQVEFWFGDVNLHKDRFLQEQLQKSRDGYIDLSVLTSFNKMKKLTTDVKLMARALKNSEVIELNVEGTKIRRRQALGDRPQDVEERTVYVELLPKNVSHGWIDRVFSKCGNVVYVSIPRYKTSGDPKGFAFVEFETITQAQKAIEVLNNPPEDAPRKPGYFPQDQ
;
A
#
# COMPACT_ATOMS: atom_id res chain seq x y z
N MET A 1 21.17 45.74 -5.30
CA MET A 1 20.58 45.08 -4.12
C MET A 1 21.33 43.77 -3.88
N MET A 2 22.10 43.64 -2.80
CA MET A 2 22.75 42.37 -2.44
C MET A 2 21.72 41.43 -1.81
N GLN A 3 21.55 40.23 -2.36
CA GLN A 3 20.79 39.17 -1.69
C GLN A 3 21.51 38.80 -0.38
N PRO A 4 20.82 38.69 0.76
CA PRO A 4 21.47 38.29 2.01
C PRO A 4 22.04 36.88 1.86
N ARG A 5 23.35 36.71 2.10
CA ARG A 5 23.96 35.38 2.17
C ARG A 5 23.40 34.65 3.40
N LEU A 6 22.48 33.71 3.18
CA LEU A 6 21.93 32.85 4.22
C LEU A 6 23.05 32.20 5.06
N ASN A 7 23.00 32.42 6.38
CA ASN A 7 23.96 31.91 7.37
C ASN A 7 24.17 30.37 7.21
N PRO A 8 25.41 29.86 7.19
CA PRO A 8 25.73 28.43 7.12
C PRO A 8 24.97 27.56 8.13
N ALA A 9 24.73 28.06 9.35
CA ALA A 9 23.98 27.35 10.39
C ALA A 9 22.51 27.12 10.00
N TYR A 10 21.88 28.07 9.29
CA TYR A 10 20.52 27.95 8.80
C TYR A 10 20.43 26.87 7.70
N LYS A 11 21.38 26.90 6.75
CA LYS A 11 21.46 25.89 5.67
C LYS A 11 21.67 24.48 6.21
N LYS A 12 22.47 24.31 7.29
CA LYS A 12 22.67 23.02 7.96
C LYS A 12 21.39 22.50 8.61
N LYS A 13 20.70 23.34 9.39
CA LYS A 13 19.41 23.00 10.02
C LYS A 13 18.34 22.61 8.99
N GLU A 14 18.27 23.33 7.87
CA GLU A 14 17.30 23.03 6.81
C GLU A 14 17.58 21.67 6.12
N ARG A 15 18.86 21.35 5.86
CA ARG A 15 19.27 20.04 5.32
C ARG A 15 18.94 18.90 6.27
N GLU A 16 19.19 19.06 7.57
CA GLU A 16 18.85 18.07 8.60
C GLU A 16 17.33 17.86 8.70
N LYS A 17 16.54 18.93 8.66
CA LYS A 17 15.07 18.86 8.64
C LYS A 17 14.57 18.08 7.41
N LYS A 18 15.11 18.37 6.21
CA LYS A 18 14.77 17.63 4.98
C LYS A 18 15.15 16.15 5.06
N LYS A 19 16.33 15.82 5.62
CA LYS A 19 16.75 14.43 5.85
C LYS A 19 15.79 13.71 6.80
N ARG A 20 15.46 14.32 7.94
CA ARG A 20 14.52 13.75 8.92
C ARG A 20 13.13 13.51 8.31
N SER A 21 12.63 14.47 7.52
CA SER A 21 11.35 14.32 6.82
C SER A 21 11.35 13.14 5.84
N ARG A 22 12.42 12.96 5.05
CA ARG A 22 12.56 11.81 4.15
C ARG A 22 12.58 10.48 4.90
N VAL A 23 13.32 10.40 6.01
CA VAL A 23 13.37 9.19 6.84
C VAL A 23 11.99 8.88 7.42
N ASN A 24 11.28 9.87 7.96
CA ASN A 24 9.93 9.67 8.50
C ASN A 24 8.95 9.18 7.42
N LYS A 25 9.06 9.70 6.19
CA LYS A 25 8.28 9.22 5.06
C LYS A 25 8.56 7.73 4.78
N VAL A 26 9.82 7.33 4.69
CA VAL A 26 10.20 5.91 4.48
C VAL A 26 9.67 5.02 5.60
N LEU A 27 9.81 5.44 6.86
CA LEU A 27 9.27 4.69 8.01
C LEU A 27 7.74 4.54 7.92
N SER A 28 7.04 5.61 7.54
CA SER A 28 5.58 5.56 7.37
C SER A 28 5.17 4.61 6.25
N GLU A 29 5.86 4.62 5.10
CA GLU A 29 5.56 3.73 3.98
C GLU A 29 5.87 2.26 4.31
N ILE A 30 6.95 1.98 5.05
CA ILE A 30 7.24 0.63 5.57
C ILE A 30 6.11 0.17 6.49
N LYS A 31 5.74 1.00 7.47
CA LYS A 31 4.68 0.68 8.44
C LYS A 31 3.37 0.36 7.73
N LYS A 32 2.90 1.25 6.85
CA LYS A 32 1.68 1.06 6.06
C LYS A 32 1.71 -0.24 5.25
N GLN A 33 2.84 -0.53 4.61
CA GLN A 33 2.95 -1.71 3.74
C GLN A 33 2.88 -3.03 4.54
N VAL A 34 3.49 -3.06 5.74
CA VAL A 34 3.42 -4.22 6.62
C VAL A 34 2.04 -4.34 7.27
N GLU A 35 1.45 -3.24 7.74
CA GLU A 35 0.09 -3.24 8.28
C GLU A 35 -0.94 -3.71 7.25
N PHE A 36 -0.78 -3.33 5.98
CA PHE A 36 -1.60 -3.88 4.90
C PHE A 36 -1.44 -5.39 4.77
N TRP A 37 -0.21 -5.91 4.75
CA TRP A 37 0.03 -7.35 4.57
C TRP A 37 -0.57 -8.22 5.68
N PHE A 38 -0.45 -7.74 6.92
CA PHE A 38 -0.95 -8.43 8.11
C PHE A 38 -2.38 -8.06 8.49
N GLY A 39 -2.94 -7.03 7.85
CA GLY A 39 -4.32 -6.63 8.02
C GLY A 39 -5.29 -7.69 7.53
N ASP A 40 -6.52 -7.65 8.03
CA ASP A 40 -7.51 -8.70 7.82
C ASP A 40 -7.82 -8.92 6.33
N VAL A 41 -7.99 -7.85 5.57
CA VAL A 41 -8.39 -7.94 4.16
C VAL A 41 -7.35 -8.71 3.33
N ASN A 42 -6.06 -8.35 3.45
CA ASN A 42 -5.00 -9.05 2.73
C ASN A 42 -4.79 -10.45 3.28
N LEU A 43 -4.74 -10.60 4.61
CA LEU A 43 -4.38 -11.88 5.21
C LEU A 43 -5.42 -12.97 4.96
N HIS A 44 -6.69 -12.64 4.77
CA HIS A 44 -7.71 -13.61 4.32
C HIS A 44 -7.47 -14.13 2.90
N LYS A 45 -6.72 -13.41 2.07
CA LYS A 45 -6.45 -13.74 0.66
C LYS A 45 -5.01 -14.23 0.43
N ASP A 46 -4.07 -13.87 1.30
CA ASP A 46 -2.64 -14.18 1.18
C ASP A 46 -2.29 -15.51 1.86
N ARG A 47 -2.39 -16.58 1.07
CA ARG A 47 -2.06 -17.95 1.51
C ARG A 47 -0.62 -18.07 2.00
N PHE A 48 0.34 -17.36 1.38
CA PHE A 48 1.74 -17.47 1.78
C PHE A 48 1.94 -16.94 3.20
N LEU A 49 1.41 -15.76 3.52
CA LEU A 49 1.53 -15.19 4.86
C LEU A 49 0.79 -16.01 5.91
N GLN A 50 -0.39 -16.56 5.57
CA GLN A 50 -1.09 -17.51 6.44
C GLN A 50 -0.23 -18.74 6.77
N GLU A 51 0.38 -19.35 5.76
CA GLU A 51 1.27 -20.50 5.94
C GLU A 51 2.51 -20.13 6.77
N GLN A 52 3.11 -18.95 6.58
CA GLN A 52 4.24 -18.50 7.40
C GLN A 52 3.87 -18.31 8.87
N LEU A 53 2.69 -17.76 9.15
CA LEU A 53 2.19 -17.57 10.52
C LEU A 53 1.91 -18.92 11.20
N GLN A 54 1.44 -19.93 10.47
CA GLN A 54 1.15 -21.26 11.00
C GLN A 54 2.40 -22.12 11.25
N LYS A 55 3.54 -21.80 10.62
CA LYS A 55 4.82 -22.53 10.83
C LYS A 55 5.37 -22.39 12.25
N SER A 56 5.04 -21.30 12.94
CA SER A 56 5.52 -21.02 14.28
C SER A 56 4.38 -21.10 15.27
N ARG A 57 4.52 -21.90 16.33
CA ARG A 57 3.48 -22.09 17.35
C ARG A 57 3.07 -20.79 18.06
N ASP A 58 3.99 -19.83 18.14
CA ASP A 58 3.82 -18.52 18.76
C ASP A 58 3.33 -17.43 17.77
N GLY A 59 3.15 -17.79 16.50
CA GLY A 59 2.69 -16.92 15.42
C GLY A 59 3.73 -15.92 14.92
N TYR A 60 5.00 -16.02 15.34
CA TYR A 60 6.05 -15.11 14.89
C TYR A 60 6.62 -15.49 13.53
N ILE A 61 6.85 -14.48 12.70
CA ILE A 61 7.62 -14.59 11.46
C ILE A 61 8.89 -13.74 11.57
N ASP A 62 9.97 -14.20 10.94
CA ASP A 62 11.21 -13.43 10.90
C ASP A 62 11.09 -12.24 9.93
N LEU A 63 11.56 -11.06 10.34
CA LEU A 63 11.56 -9.86 9.49
C LEU A 63 12.37 -10.06 8.21
N SER A 64 13.35 -10.96 8.20
CA SER A 64 14.08 -11.35 7.00
C SER A 64 13.16 -11.88 5.90
N VAL A 65 12.03 -12.53 6.24
CA VAL A 65 11.04 -12.99 5.24
C VAL A 65 10.50 -11.81 4.45
N LEU A 66 10.22 -10.67 5.10
CA LEU A 66 9.72 -9.47 4.42
C LEU A 66 10.73 -8.89 3.43
N THR A 67 12.03 -9.09 3.65
CA THR A 67 13.07 -8.63 2.71
C THR A 67 12.98 -9.33 1.35
N SER A 68 12.30 -10.48 1.27
CA SER A 68 12.06 -11.19 0.00
C SER A 68 10.96 -10.53 -0.85
N PHE A 69 10.06 -9.75 -0.23
CA PHE A 69 8.86 -9.21 -0.89
C PHE A 69 9.20 -8.05 -1.82
N ASN A 70 8.65 -8.08 -3.04
CA ASN A 70 8.99 -7.11 -4.08
C ASN A 70 8.71 -5.65 -3.70
N LYS A 71 7.64 -5.37 -2.92
CA LYS A 71 7.38 -4.01 -2.45
C LYS A 71 8.33 -3.60 -1.31
N MET A 72 8.71 -4.52 -0.40
CA MET A 72 9.67 -4.20 0.66
C MET A 72 11.05 -3.91 0.09
N LYS A 73 11.54 -4.74 -0.84
CA LYS A 73 12.84 -4.57 -1.52
C LYS A 73 13.04 -3.18 -2.11
N LYS A 74 11.96 -2.55 -2.59
CA LYS A 74 11.98 -1.18 -3.14
C LYS A 74 12.08 -0.09 -2.06
N LEU A 75 11.67 -0.39 -0.83
CA LEU A 75 11.70 0.53 0.32
C LEU A 75 12.96 0.35 1.16
N THR A 76 13.28 -0.89 1.54
CA THR A 76 14.44 -1.23 2.38
C THR A 76 14.69 -2.75 2.42
N THR A 77 15.92 -3.15 2.73
CA THR A 77 16.28 -4.50 3.18
C THR A 77 16.83 -4.52 4.60
N ASP A 78 16.96 -3.35 5.24
CA ASP A 78 17.47 -3.21 6.61
C ASP A 78 16.39 -3.59 7.64
N VAL A 79 16.64 -4.70 8.33
CA VAL A 79 15.79 -5.23 9.40
C VAL A 79 15.63 -4.25 10.56
N LYS A 80 16.69 -3.52 10.94
CA LYS A 80 16.64 -2.54 12.03
C LYS A 80 15.73 -1.37 11.66
N LEU A 81 15.76 -0.96 10.39
CA LEU A 81 14.89 0.10 9.89
C LEU A 81 13.41 -0.34 9.90
N MET A 82 13.14 -1.59 9.52
CA MET A 82 11.79 -2.17 9.60
C MET A 82 11.31 -2.24 11.05
N ALA A 83 12.10 -2.82 11.96
CA ALA A 83 11.77 -2.89 13.38
C ALA A 83 11.47 -1.48 13.96
N ARG A 84 12.26 -0.47 13.58
CA ARG A 84 12.01 0.91 13.99
C ARG A 84 10.68 1.46 13.46
N ALA A 85 10.33 1.17 12.21
CA ALA A 85 9.05 1.60 11.63
C ALA A 85 7.83 0.95 12.31
N LEU A 86 8.01 -0.28 12.78
CA LEU A 86 6.97 -1.17 13.27
C LEU A 86 6.73 -1.08 14.79
N LYS A 87 7.62 -0.42 15.54
CA LYS A 87 7.56 -0.30 17.01
C LYS A 87 6.19 0.13 17.55
N ASN A 88 5.51 1.04 16.85
CA ASN A 88 4.21 1.59 17.26
C ASN A 88 3.10 1.20 16.27
N SER A 89 3.15 -0.01 15.72
CA SER A 89 2.04 -0.54 14.92
C SER A 89 0.90 -1.03 15.81
N GLU A 90 -0.32 -0.80 15.34
CA GLU A 90 -1.56 -1.27 15.97
C GLU A 90 -1.96 -2.68 15.50
N VAL A 91 -1.43 -3.12 14.35
CA VAL A 91 -1.75 -4.42 13.76
C VAL A 91 -0.71 -5.48 14.14
N ILE A 92 0.56 -5.10 14.20
CA ILE A 92 1.66 -6.02 14.49
C ILE A 92 2.39 -5.67 15.78
N GLU A 93 3.05 -6.67 16.34
CA GLU A 93 4.00 -6.52 17.43
C GLU A 93 5.34 -7.18 17.11
N LEU A 94 6.40 -6.63 17.69
CA LEU A 94 7.76 -7.14 17.59
C LEU A 94 8.07 -8.01 18.82
N ASN A 95 8.90 -9.03 18.63
CA ASN A 95 9.53 -9.70 19.76
C ASN A 95 10.51 -8.75 20.49
N VAL A 96 11.02 -9.19 21.64
CA VAL A 96 11.96 -8.43 22.47
C VAL A 96 13.22 -8.04 21.70
N GLU A 97 13.72 -8.93 20.84
CA GLU A 97 14.92 -8.70 20.03
C GLU A 97 14.68 -7.78 18.82
N GLY A 98 13.42 -7.52 18.45
CA GLY A 98 13.06 -6.72 17.27
C GLY A 98 13.40 -7.38 15.94
N THR A 99 13.53 -8.71 15.90
CA THR A 99 13.90 -9.50 14.72
C THR A 99 12.70 -10.21 14.10
N LYS A 100 11.64 -10.43 14.87
CA LYS A 100 10.43 -11.13 14.45
C LYS A 100 9.19 -10.28 14.69
N ILE A 101 8.16 -10.51 13.89
CA ILE A 101 6.85 -9.87 14.03
C ILE A 101 5.73 -10.90 14.06
N ARG A 102 4.64 -10.55 14.71
CA ARG A 102 3.35 -11.25 14.59
C ARG A 102 2.20 -10.25 14.66
N ARG A 103 1.00 -10.72 14.35
CA ARG A 103 -0.21 -9.93 14.59
C ARG A 103 -0.47 -9.79 16.09
N ARG A 104 -0.93 -8.61 16.50
CA ARG A 104 -1.42 -8.37 17.87
C ARG A 104 -2.74 -9.09 18.14
N GLN A 105 -3.62 -9.04 17.16
CA GLN A 105 -4.94 -9.68 17.22
C GLN A 105 -4.96 -10.87 16.26
N ALA A 106 -5.56 -11.98 16.70
CA ALA A 106 -5.75 -13.13 15.83
C ALA A 106 -6.54 -12.73 14.58
N LEU A 107 -6.36 -13.45 13.48
CA LEU A 107 -7.21 -13.27 12.31
C LEU A 107 -8.63 -13.70 12.69
N GLY A 108 -9.59 -12.79 12.56
CA GLY A 108 -11.00 -13.08 12.77
C GLY A 108 -11.58 -13.92 11.63
N ASP A 109 -12.90 -14.10 11.68
CA ASP A 109 -13.61 -14.76 10.59
C ASP A 109 -13.60 -13.92 9.31
N ARG A 110 -13.70 -14.60 8.18
CA ARG A 110 -13.80 -13.93 6.88
C ARG A 110 -15.11 -13.13 6.83
N PRO A 111 -15.07 -11.82 6.51
CA PRO A 111 -16.30 -11.03 6.37
C PRO A 111 -17.18 -11.61 5.27
N GLN A 112 -18.50 -11.61 5.48
CA GLN A 112 -19.47 -12.14 4.51
C GLN A 112 -19.77 -11.14 3.39
N ASP A 113 -19.52 -9.85 3.62
CA ASP A 113 -19.86 -8.73 2.74
C ASP A 113 -18.74 -8.34 1.75
N VAL A 114 -17.73 -9.20 1.59
CA VAL A 114 -16.54 -8.91 0.78
C VAL A 114 -16.90 -8.65 -0.68
N GLU A 115 -17.89 -9.37 -1.21
CA GLU A 115 -18.29 -9.26 -2.61
C GLU A 115 -19.01 -7.93 -2.88
N GLU A 116 -19.89 -7.52 -1.98
CA GLU A 116 -20.64 -6.25 -2.01
C GLU A 116 -19.73 -5.04 -1.84
N ARG A 117 -18.59 -5.21 -1.16
CA ARG A 117 -17.54 -4.20 -1.04
C ARG A 117 -16.57 -4.18 -2.22
N THR A 118 -16.66 -5.13 -3.16
CA THR A 118 -15.70 -5.27 -4.26
C THR A 118 -16.30 -4.83 -5.58
N VAL A 119 -15.66 -3.84 -6.21
CA VAL A 119 -16.02 -3.34 -7.54
C VAL A 119 -15.15 -4.01 -8.60
N TYR A 120 -15.80 -4.54 -9.64
CA TYR A 120 -15.15 -5.01 -10.86
C TYR A 120 -14.93 -3.86 -11.83
N VAL A 121 -13.73 -3.76 -12.39
CA VAL A 121 -13.30 -2.64 -13.25
C VAL A 121 -12.68 -3.19 -14.53
N GLU A 122 -13.24 -2.87 -15.70
CA GLU A 122 -12.71 -3.26 -17.01
C GLU A 122 -12.09 -2.09 -17.79
N LEU A 123 -11.57 -2.41 -18.98
CA LEU A 123 -11.00 -1.45 -19.94
C LEU A 123 -9.81 -0.68 -19.35
N LEU A 124 -9.05 -1.34 -18.48
CA LEU A 124 -7.87 -0.74 -17.86
C LEU A 124 -6.75 -0.53 -18.89
N PRO A 125 -6.01 0.59 -18.80
CA PRO A 125 -4.83 0.80 -19.63
C PRO A 125 -3.80 -0.33 -19.49
N LYS A 126 -3.05 -0.63 -20.56
CA LYS A 126 -2.01 -1.69 -20.55
C LYS A 126 -0.93 -1.49 -19.48
N ASN A 127 -0.65 -0.23 -19.11
CA ASN A 127 0.32 0.14 -18.08
C ASN A 127 -0.32 0.39 -16.70
N VAL A 128 -1.54 -0.11 -16.46
CA VAL A 128 -2.23 0.09 -15.18
C VAL A 128 -1.38 -0.39 -14.00
N SER A 129 -1.36 0.42 -12.94
CA SER A 129 -0.64 0.16 -11.71
C SER A 129 -1.55 0.34 -10.51
N HIS A 130 -1.20 -0.30 -9.40
CA HIS A 130 -1.91 -0.12 -8.12
C HIS A 130 -2.02 1.36 -7.76
N GLY A 131 -0.92 2.13 -7.89
CA GLY A 131 -0.95 3.56 -7.60
C GLY A 131 -1.84 4.38 -8.55
N TRP A 132 -2.12 3.92 -9.78
CA TRP A 132 -3.12 4.56 -10.63
C TRP A 132 -4.54 4.25 -10.12
N ILE A 133 -4.82 2.99 -9.81
CA ILE A 133 -6.12 2.56 -9.25
C ILE A 133 -6.39 3.30 -7.95
N ASP A 134 -5.44 3.30 -7.01
CA ASP A 134 -5.56 4.01 -5.73
C ASP A 134 -5.91 5.48 -5.94
N ARG A 135 -5.25 6.18 -6.89
CA ARG A 135 -5.53 7.60 -7.18
C ARG A 135 -6.92 7.84 -7.77
N VAL A 136 -7.42 6.94 -8.60
CA VAL A 136 -8.73 7.09 -9.24
C VAL A 136 -9.85 6.77 -8.23
N PHE A 137 -9.73 5.65 -7.54
CA PHE A 137 -10.78 5.08 -6.71
C PHE A 137 -10.82 5.66 -5.28
N SER A 138 -9.71 6.22 -4.77
CA SER A 138 -9.69 6.90 -3.46
C SER A 138 -10.64 8.09 -3.34
N LYS A 139 -11.12 8.64 -4.46
CA LYS A 139 -12.16 9.68 -4.48
C LYS A 139 -13.54 9.15 -4.04
N CYS A 140 -13.75 7.85 -4.17
CA CYS A 140 -15.03 7.18 -3.86
C CYS A 140 -15.04 6.60 -2.45
N GLY A 141 -13.88 6.26 -1.88
CA GLY A 141 -13.78 5.72 -0.53
C GLY A 141 -12.39 5.21 -0.19
N ASN A 142 -12.26 4.60 0.99
CA ASN A 142 -11.03 3.94 1.42
C ASN A 142 -10.87 2.62 0.66
N VAL A 143 -9.90 2.57 -0.26
CA VAL A 143 -9.56 1.34 -0.99
C VAL A 143 -8.69 0.47 -0.08
N VAL A 144 -9.22 -0.69 0.29
CA VAL A 144 -8.56 -1.60 1.24
C VAL A 144 -7.81 -2.72 0.55
N TYR A 145 -8.18 -3.06 -0.68
CA TYR A 145 -7.49 -4.10 -1.45
C TYR A 145 -7.68 -3.90 -2.96
N VAL A 146 -6.64 -4.21 -3.73
CA VAL A 146 -6.66 -4.12 -5.19
C VAL A 146 -6.04 -5.40 -5.75
N SER A 147 -6.77 -6.06 -6.64
CA SER A 147 -6.26 -7.18 -7.44
C SER A 147 -6.21 -6.76 -8.91
N ILE A 148 -5.04 -6.85 -9.53
CA ILE A 148 -4.85 -6.67 -10.98
C ILE A 148 -4.41 -8.00 -11.56
N PRO A 149 -5.33 -8.87 -12.02
CA PRO A 149 -4.98 -10.14 -12.61
C PRO A 149 -4.06 -9.97 -13.81
N ARG A 150 -3.02 -10.81 -13.88
CA ARG A 150 -2.02 -10.81 -14.93
C ARG A 150 -1.93 -12.18 -15.60
N TYR A 151 -1.51 -12.22 -16.86
CA TYR A 151 -1.17 -13.46 -17.53
C TYR A 151 0.08 -14.06 -16.90
N LYS A 152 0.05 -15.36 -16.55
CA LYS A 152 1.18 -16.03 -15.88
C LYS A 152 2.45 -16.09 -16.76
N THR A 153 2.26 -16.13 -18.07
CA THR A 153 3.33 -16.25 -19.06
C THR A 153 4.01 -14.92 -19.35
N SER A 154 3.26 -13.88 -19.73
CA SER A 154 3.83 -12.58 -20.09
C SER A 154 3.95 -11.59 -18.91
N GLY A 155 3.18 -11.79 -17.84
CA GLY A 155 3.06 -10.83 -16.74
C GLY A 155 2.18 -9.62 -17.06
N ASP A 156 1.61 -9.54 -18.26
CA ASP A 156 0.77 -8.42 -18.68
C ASP A 156 -0.55 -8.39 -17.94
N PRO A 157 -1.10 -7.20 -17.62
CA PRO A 157 -2.45 -7.08 -17.08
C PRO A 157 -3.48 -7.66 -18.04
N LYS A 158 -4.48 -8.35 -17.49
CA LYS A 158 -5.61 -8.89 -18.27
C LYS A 158 -6.64 -7.84 -18.71
N GLY A 159 -6.40 -6.56 -18.41
CA GLY A 159 -7.30 -5.46 -18.77
C GLY A 159 -8.41 -5.18 -17.75
N PHE A 160 -8.40 -5.83 -16.60
CA PHE A 160 -9.38 -5.61 -15.53
C PHE A 160 -8.76 -5.68 -14.13
N ALA A 161 -9.49 -5.19 -13.13
CA ALA A 161 -9.12 -5.24 -11.73
C ALA A 161 -10.34 -5.44 -10.81
N PHE A 162 -10.08 -5.88 -9.59
CA PHE A 162 -11.02 -5.85 -8.48
C PHE A 162 -10.55 -4.82 -7.47
N VAL A 163 -11.45 -3.92 -7.06
CA VAL A 163 -11.19 -2.86 -6.09
C VAL A 163 -12.12 -3.06 -4.91
N GLU A 164 -11.58 -3.52 -3.79
CA GLU A 164 -12.32 -3.69 -2.54
C GLU A 164 -12.25 -2.40 -1.72
N PHE A 165 -13.40 -1.92 -1.26
CA PHE A 165 -13.55 -0.77 -0.38
C PHE A 165 -13.79 -1.19 1.07
N GLU A 166 -13.57 -0.25 2.00
CA GLU A 166 -13.85 -0.46 3.43
C GLU A 166 -15.33 -0.74 3.69
N THR A 167 -16.24 -0.09 2.94
CA THR A 167 -17.70 -0.23 3.15
C THR A 167 -18.46 -0.41 1.84
N ILE A 168 -19.64 -1.03 1.94
CA ILE A 168 -20.54 -1.26 0.78
C ILE A 168 -20.92 0.08 0.13
N THR A 169 -21.21 1.10 0.94
CA THR A 169 -21.56 2.45 0.46
C THR A 169 -20.45 3.07 -0.37
N GLN A 170 -19.18 2.84 -0.02
CA GLN A 170 -18.05 3.34 -0.81
C GLN A 170 -17.93 2.62 -2.15
N ALA A 171 -18.19 1.31 -2.19
CA ALA A 171 -18.24 0.53 -3.42
C ALA A 171 -19.39 1.01 -4.34
N GLN A 172 -20.59 1.19 -3.78
CA GLN A 172 -21.74 1.74 -4.51
C GLN A 172 -21.46 3.13 -5.08
N LYS A 173 -20.87 4.01 -4.27
CA LYS A 173 -20.45 5.35 -4.73
C LYS A 173 -19.45 5.28 -5.89
N ALA A 174 -18.52 4.32 -5.87
CA ALA A 174 -17.58 4.14 -6.98
C ALA A 174 -18.28 3.71 -8.27
N ILE A 175 -19.28 2.83 -8.18
CA ILE A 175 -20.10 2.39 -9.32
C ILE A 175 -20.88 3.58 -9.90
N GLU A 176 -21.52 4.39 -9.05
CA GLU A 176 -22.30 5.55 -9.48
C GLU A 176 -21.42 6.61 -10.16
N VAL A 177 -20.31 6.99 -9.53
CA VAL A 177 -19.45 8.10 -9.99
C VAL A 177 -18.64 7.74 -11.24
N LEU A 178 -18.20 6.48 -11.37
CA LEU A 178 -17.29 6.09 -12.45
C LEU A 178 -18.02 5.58 -13.69
N ASN A 179 -19.26 5.07 -13.56
CA ASN A 179 -20.09 4.76 -14.73
C ASN A 179 -20.77 6.00 -15.30
N ASN A 180 -21.08 7.00 -14.45
CA ASN A 180 -21.68 8.27 -14.84
C ASN A 180 -20.77 9.44 -14.42
N PRO A 181 -19.67 9.71 -15.14
CA PRO A 181 -18.84 10.87 -14.81
C PRO A 181 -19.70 12.15 -14.86
N PRO A 182 -19.64 13.04 -13.86
CA PRO A 182 -20.37 14.31 -13.87
C PRO A 182 -20.11 15.08 -15.18
N GLU A 183 -21.12 15.74 -15.76
CA GLU A 183 -20.99 16.48 -17.03
C GLU A 183 -19.84 17.51 -17.01
N ASP A 184 -19.51 18.04 -15.82
CA ASP A 184 -18.43 19.01 -15.59
C ASP A 184 -17.05 18.39 -15.32
N ALA A 185 -16.89 17.06 -15.39
CA ALA A 185 -15.58 16.45 -15.34
C ALA A 185 -14.80 16.89 -16.59
N PRO A 186 -13.68 17.62 -16.47
CA PRO A 186 -12.97 18.09 -17.64
C PRO A 186 -12.56 16.86 -18.44
N ARG A 187 -13.14 16.70 -19.62
CA ARG A 187 -12.70 15.75 -20.65
C ARG A 187 -11.31 16.22 -21.09
N LYS A 188 -10.29 16.00 -20.26
CA LYS A 188 -8.91 16.20 -20.64
C LYS A 188 -8.56 14.99 -21.50
N PRO A 189 -8.44 15.13 -22.84
CA PRO A 189 -7.78 14.11 -23.64
C PRO A 189 -6.44 13.80 -22.97
N GLY A 190 -6.17 12.50 -22.78
CA GLY A 190 -4.97 12.02 -22.11
C GLY A 190 -3.74 12.69 -22.70
N TYR A 191 -3.06 13.51 -21.91
CA TYR A 191 -1.73 13.98 -22.23
C TYR A 191 -0.82 12.76 -22.12
N PHE A 192 -0.49 12.16 -23.26
CA PHE A 192 0.59 11.18 -23.37
C PHE A 192 1.88 11.97 -23.64
N PRO A 193 2.84 12.06 -22.69
CA PRO A 193 4.21 12.38 -23.06
C PRO A 193 4.71 11.23 -23.93
N GLN A 194 4.98 11.49 -25.20
CA GLN A 194 5.87 10.65 -26.00
C GLN A 194 7.29 10.95 -25.52
N ASP A 195 7.88 10.01 -24.78
CA ASP A 195 9.30 10.12 -24.44
C ASP A 195 10.14 9.66 -25.65
N GLN A 196 11.04 10.57 -26.05
CA GLN A 196 12.23 10.31 -26.86
C GLN A 196 13.30 9.60 -26.03
#